data_AF-A0AAV2GG45-F1
#
_entry.id   AF-A0AAV2GG45-F1
#
_cell.length_a   1.000
_cell.length_b   1.000
_cell.length_c   1.000
_cell.angle_alpha   90.00
_cell.angle_beta   90.00
_cell.angle_gamma   90.00
#
_symmetry.space_group_name_H-M   'P 1'
#
loop_
_entity.id
_entity.type
_entity.pdbx_description
1 polymer ?
#
loop_
_entity_poly.entity_id
_entity_poly.type
_entity_poly.pdbx_seq_one_letter_code
_entity_poly.pdbx_strand_id
1 'polypeptide(L)'
;MPQKQGVNLLQFYRGRFGGGIDGMMARMSEIFRGLGMNYDFSGLTGSTMDSHRLMYLAGEQGLDKQHKLAEELFFGNFTHAKYIGDREFLLECADTIGLEGAAEFLDDPNAGLEQVNEDLEKTVVRGVPYYVIKGKHKLEWSTATRRFPACF
;
A
#
# COMPACT_ATOMS: atom_id res chain seq x y z
N MET A 1 -2.17 -0.07 -21.80
CA MET A 1 -1.62 -0.93 -20.73
C MET A 1 -1.07 -0.02 -19.66
N PRO A 2 -1.31 -0.25 -18.35
CA PRO A 2 -0.66 0.57 -17.33
C PRO A 2 0.86 0.47 -17.51
N GLN A 3 1.55 1.60 -17.48
CA GLN A 3 3.01 1.62 -17.60
C GLN A 3 3.59 0.77 -16.46
N LYS A 4 4.36 -0.27 -16.81
CA LYS A 4 5.18 -1.02 -15.83
C LYS A 4 6.24 -0.15 -15.16
N GLN A 5 6.51 1.04 -15.71
CA GLN A 5 7.39 2.03 -15.11
C GLN A 5 6.56 3.04 -14.32
N GLY A 6 6.87 3.20 -13.03
CA GLY A 6 6.26 4.23 -12.20
C GLY A 6 6.56 5.63 -12.74
N VAL A 7 5.73 6.59 -12.37
CA VAL A 7 5.89 8.02 -12.67
C VAL A 7 6.38 8.76 -11.43
N ASN A 8 7.01 9.92 -11.59
CA ASN A 8 7.47 10.71 -10.45
C ASN A 8 6.30 11.08 -9.52
N LEU A 9 6.42 10.74 -8.23
CA LEU A 9 5.36 10.90 -7.23
C LEU A 9 4.90 12.36 -7.10
N LEU A 10 5.83 13.30 -6.97
CA LEU A 10 5.51 14.72 -6.81
C LEU A 10 4.81 15.29 -8.04
N GLN A 11 5.29 14.95 -9.24
CA GLN A 11 4.64 15.38 -10.47
C GLN A 11 3.23 14.81 -10.57
N PHE A 12 3.06 13.51 -10.27
CA PHE A 12 1.77 12.84 -10.26
C PHE A 12 0.80 13.51 -9.28
N TYR A 13 1.24 13.77 -8.05
CA TYR A 13 0.42 14.43 -7.03
C TYR A 13 0.04 15.86 -7.41
N ARG A 14 0.98 16.65 -7.93
CA ARG A 14 0.68 18.02 -8.41
C ARG A 14 -0.31 18.01 -9.57
N GLY A 15 -0.16 17.08 -10.51
CA GLY A 15 -1.09 16.93 -11.64
C GLY A 15 -2.48 16.49 -11.19
N ARG A 16 -2.56 15.58 -10.21
CA ARG A 16 -3.83 15.02 -9.72
C ARG A 16 -4.59 15.95 -8.78
N PHE A 17 -3.89 16.64 -7.89
CA PHE A 17 -4.49 17.38 -6.77
C PHE A 17 -4.29 18.90 -6.85
N GLY A 18 -3.46 19.40 -7.77
CA GLY A 18 -3.23 20.83 -7.95
C GLY A 18 -2.56 21.51 -6.74
N GLY A 19 -2.79 22.82 -6.58
CA GLY A 19 -2.08 23.66 -5.60
C GLY A 19 -2.34 23.34 -4.11
N GLY A 20 -3.33 22.50 -3.79
CA GLY A 20 -3.59 22.06 -2.40
C GLY A 20 -2.61 20.99 -1.88
N ILE A 21 -1.78 20.43 -2.77
CA ILE A 21 -0.93 19.29 -2.43
C ILE A 21 0.17 19.62 -1.43
N ASP A 22 0.76 20.82 -1.51
CA ASP A 22 1.92 21.18 -0.69
C ASP A 22 1.54 21.20 0.81
N GLY A 23 0.34 21.69 1.14
CA GLY A 23 -0.19 21.65 2.51
C GLY A 23 -0.47 20.22 3.01
N MET A 24 -0.94 19.34 2.13
CA MET A 24 -1.14 17.92 2.47
C MET A 24 0.19 17.22 2.74
N MET A 25 1.20 17.46 1.90
CA MET A 25 2.55 16.90 2.05
C MET A 25 3.23 17.40 3.32
N ALA A 26 3.10 18.69 3.64
CA ALA A 26 3.61 19.25 4.88
C ALA A 26 3.00 18.54 6.09
N ARG A 27 1.67 18.40 6.12
CA ARG A 27 0.98 17.67 7.20
C ARG A 27 1.40 16.20 7.31
N MET A 28 1.56 15.49 6.18
CA MET A 28 2.04 14.11 6.19
C MET A 28 3.46 14.01 6.76
N SER A 29 4.34 14.93 6.35
CA SER A 29 5.72 14.99 6.87
C SER A 29 5.75 15.24 8.38
N GLU A 30 4.89 16.11 8.89
CA GLU A 30 4.78 16.36 10.34
C GLU A 30 4.31 15.14 11.11
N ILE A 31 3.32 14.41 10.59
CA ILE A 31 2.84 13.15 11.19
C ILE A 31 3.97 12.12 11.25
N PHE A 32 4.67 11.89 10.14
CA PHE A 32 5.78 10.94 10.08
C PHE A 32 6.90 11.32 11.05
N ARG A 33 7.26 12.61 11.11
CA ARG A 33 8.28 13.11 12.04
C ARG A 33 7.87 12.91 13.50
N GLY A 34 6.58 13.07 13.81
CA GLY A 34 6.03 12.76 15.14
C GLY A 34 6.15 11.27 15.52
N LEU A 35 6.27 10.38 14.54
CA LEU A 35 6.51 8.95 14.71
C LEU A 35 8.01 8.58 14.62
N GLY A 36 8.91 9.56 14.54
CA GLY A 36 10.35 9.32 14.40
C GLY A 36 10.79 8.89 12.99
N MET A 37 9.93 9.06 11.99
CA MET A 37 10.19 8.72 10.59
C MET A 37 10.21 9.97 9.70
N ASN A 38 10.77 9.86 8.50
CA ASN A 38 10.66 10.89 7.48
C ASN A 38 9.93 10.32 6.27
N TYR A 39 8.95 11.06 5.75
CA TYR A 39 8.31 10.70 4.49
C TYR A 39 9.21 11.13 3.34
N ASP A 40 9.51 10.22 2.41
CA ASP A 40 10.30 10.48 1.21
C ASP A 40 9.40 10.60 -0.02
N PHE A 41 9.28 11.83 -0.54
CA PHE A 41 8.46 12.12 -1.73
C PHE A 41 9.22 11.97 -3.05
N SER A 42 10.50 11.61 -3.02
CA SER A 42 11.36 11.57 -4.22
C SER A 42 11.11 10.35 -5.11
N GLY A 43 10.34 9.38 -4.63
CA GLY A 43 10.06 8.11 -5.28
C GLY A 43 9.14 8.16 -6.50
N LEU A 44 8.82 6.97 -6.99
CA LEU A 44 7.88 6.76 -8.08
C LEU A 44 6.54 6.23 -7.55
N THR A 45 5.49 6.44 -8.32
CA THR A 45 4.13 5.95 -8.05
C THR A 45 3.51 5.38 -9.33
N GLY A 46 2.55 4.48 -9.18
CA GLY A 46 2.00 3.75 -10.31
C GLY A 46 1.02 2.68 -9.85
N SER A 47 0.90 1.63 -10.65
CA SER A 47 0.06 0.48 -10.32
C SER A 47 0.62 -0.26 -9.10
N THR A 48 -0.24 -0.57 -8.12
CA THR A 48 0.08 -1.40 -6.96
C THR A 48 -0.47 -2.83 -7.12
N MET A 49 -0.92 -3.20 -8.32
CA MET A 49 -1.59 -4.48 -8.57
C MET A 49 -0.69 -5.67 -8.20
N ASP A 50 0.58 -5.64 -8.61
CA ASP A 50 1.52 -6.72 -8.28
C ASP A 50 1.82 -6.77 -6.77
N SER A 51 1.83 -5.64 -6.07
CA SER A 51 1.90 -5.60 -4.61
C SER A 51 0.68 -6.29 -3.97
N HIS A 52 -0.53 -6.02 -4.47
CA HIS A 52 -1.76 -6.67 -3.97
C HIS A 52 -1.78 -8.17 -4.26
N ARG A 53 -1.37 -8.57 -5.46
CA ARG A 53 -1.24 -9.99 -5.83
C ARG A 53 -0.24 -10.71 -4.93
N LEU A 54 0.89 -10.08 -4.63
CA LEU A 54 1.89 -10.64 -3.70
C LEU A 54 1.38 -10.70 -2.25
N MET A 55 0.61 -9.69 -1.82
CA MET A 55 -0.07 -9.69 -0.53
C MET A 55 -1.11 -10.82 -0.40
N TYR A 56 -1.79 -11.17 -1.49
CA TYR A 56 -2.66 -12.35 -1.53
C TYR A 56 -1.85 -13.64 -1.32
N LEU A 57 -0.76 -13.84 -2.08
CA LEU A 57 0.13 -15.00 -1.90
C LEU A 57 0.68 -15.10 -0.47
N ALA A 58 1.09 -13.98 0.13
CA ALA A 58 1.56 -13.95 1.50
C ALA A 58 0.46 -14.36 2.50
N GLY A 59 -0.78 -13.96 2.26
CA GLY A 59 -1.94 -14.38 3.04
C GLY A 59 -2.17 -15.89 3.02
N GLU A 60 -1.99 -16.51 1.85
CA GLU A 60 -2.09 -17.97 1.69
C GLU A 60 -1.03 -18.73 2.50
N GLN A 61 0.11 -18.10 2.79
CA GLN A 61 1.19 -18.67 3.60
C GLN A 61 1.17 -18.24 5.07
N GLY A 62 0.21 -17.38 5.47
CA GLY A 62 0.05 -16.93 6.85
C GLY A 62 -0.24 -15.44 6.97
N LEU A 63 -1.17 -15.08 7.86
CA LEU A 63 -1.51 -13.68 8.12
C LEU A 63 -0.34 -12.86 8.69
N ASP A 64 0.58 -13.51 9.40
CA ASP A 64 1.79 -12.85 9.90
C ASP A 64 2.75 -12.48 8.76
N LYS A 65 2.91 -13.36 7.76
CA LYS A 65 3.67 -13.06 6.53
C LYS A 65 3.00 -11.93 5.74
N GLN A 66 1.68 -11.98 5.57
CA GLN A 66 0.94 -10.89 4.92
C GLN A 66 1.15 -9.56 5.64
N HIS A 67 1.06 -9.55 6.98
CA HIS A 67 1.26 -8.34 7.77
C HIS A 67 2.68 -7.77 7.60
N LYS A 68 3.71 -8.62 7.74
CA LYS A 68 5.11 -8.21 7.53
C LYS A 68 5.36 -7.68 6.12
N LEU A 69 4.79 -8.32 5.09
CA LEU A 69 4.91 -7.83 3.72
C LEU A 69 4.30 -6.43 3.58
N ALA A 70 3.12 -6.20 4.16
CA ALA A 70 2.52 -4.87 4.18
C ALA A 70 3.43 -3.82 4.84
N GLU A 71 4.07 -4.16 5.95
CA GLU A 71 5.02 -3.28 6.64
C GLU A 71 6.23 -2.94 5.75
N GLU A 72 6.86 -3.93 5.12
CA GLU A 72 7.98 -3.73 4.20
C GLU A 72 7.60 -2.84 3.01
N LEU A 73 6.43 -3.09 2.42
CA LEU A 73 5.93 -2.28 1.30
C LEU A 73 5.63 -0.84 1.74
N PHE A 74 5.01 -0.64 2.90
CA PHE A 74 4.73 0.71 3.42
C PHE A 74 6.00 1.47 3.76
N PHE A 75 6.97 0.82 4.39
CA PHE A 75 8.24 1.44 4.73
C PHE A 75 9.01 1.80 3.46
N GLY A 76 9.16 0.84 2.54
CA GLY A 76 9.74 1.08 1.22
C GLY A 76 9.12 2.27 0.49
N ASN A 77 7.79 2.28 0.38
CA ASN A 77 7.06 3.31 -0.36
C ASN A 77 7.14 4.69 0.30
N PHE A 78 6.95 4.76 1.62
CA PHE A 78 6.78 6.04 2.31
C PHE A 78 8.06 6.63 2.86
N THR A 79 9.06 5.82 3.23
CA THR A 79 10.27 6.32 3.89
C THR A 79 11.54 6.14 3.05
N HIS A 80 11.53 5.23 2.07
CA HIS A 80 12.70 4.91 1.25
C HIS A 80 12.53 5.20 -0.25
N ALA A 81 11.44 5.86 -0.65
CA ALA A 81 11.15 6.21 -2.04
C ALA A 81 11.17 5.01 -3.02
N LYS A 82 10.93 3.78 -2.54
CA LYS A 82 10.87 2.58 -3.37
C LYS A 82 9.53 2.51 -4.11
N TYR A 83 9.58 2.10 -5.37
CA TYR A 83 8.38 1.88 -6.16
C TYR A 83 7.80 0.49 -5.87
N ILE A 84 6.63 0.43 -5.24
CA ILE A 84 5.99 -0.85 -4.87
C ILE A 84 5.37 -1.63 -6.04
N GLY A 85 5.43 -1.10 -7.27
CA GLY A 85 5.14 -1.85 -8.49
C GLY A 85 6.39 -2.40 -9.18
N ASP A 86 7.58 -2.20 -8.60
CA ASP A 86 8.84 -2.73 -9.13
C ASP A 86 9.04 -4.19 -8.74
N ARG A 87 9.35 -5.05 -9.72
CA ARG A 87 9.48 -6.49 -9.50
C ARG A 87 10.67 -6.81 -8.59
N GLU A 88 11.81 -6.14 -8.74
CA GLU A 88 12.99 -6.43 -7.95
C GLU A 88 12.73 -6.08 -6.49
N PHE A 89 12.19 -4.91 -6.22
CA PHE A 89 11.81 -4.50 -4.86
C PHE A 89 10.75 -5.42 -4.23
N LEU A 90 9.77 -5.88 -5.01
CA LEU A 90 8.76 -6.83 -4.53
C LEU A 90 9.38 -8.16 -4.08
N LEU A 91 10.39 -8.65 -4.81
CA LEU A 91 11.12 -9.86 -4.44
C LEU A 91 12.02 -9.64 -3.23
N GLU A 92 12.69 -8.49 -3.12
CA GLU A 92 13.45 -8.12 -1.91
C GLU A 92 12.57 -8.18 -0.66
N CYS A 93 11.35 -7.64 -0.74
CA CYS A 93 10.39 -7.69 0.35
C CYS A 93 9.93 -9.13 0.67
N ALA A 94 9.65 -9.92 -0.37
CA ALA A 94 9.25 -11.32 -0.24
C ALA A 94 10.34 -12.15 0.47
N ASP A 95 11.60 -11.98 0.07
CA ASP A 95 12.74 -12.68 0.67
C ASP A 95 12.92 -12.29 2.14
N THR A 96 12.77 -11.01 2.46
CA THR A 96 12.90 -10.48 3.84
C THR A 96 11.94 -11.16 4.81
N ILE A 97 10.74 -11.53 4.35
CA ILE A 97 9.71 -12.17 5.17
C ILE A 97 9.68 -13.70 5.01
N GLY A 98 10.55 -14.28 4.19
CA GLY A 98 10.57 -15.70 3.88
C GLY A 98 9.33 -16.18 3.12
N LEU A 99 8.86 -15.40 2.15
CA LEU A 99 7.74 -15.75 1.28
C LEU A 99 8.21 -16.67 0.15
N GLU A 100 7.62 -17.86 0.06
CA GLU A 100 8.02 -18.86 -0.94
C GLU A 100 7.26 -18.67 -2.26
N GLY A 101 7.90 -18.94 -3.41
CA GLY A 101 7.24 -18.93 -4.73
C GLY A 101 6.91 -17.54 -5.30
N ALA A 102 7.43 -16.46 -4.71
CA ALA A 102 7.13 -15.09 -5.12
C ALA A 102 7.55 -14.78 -6.56
N ALA A 103 8.70 -15.31 -7.01
CA ALA A 103 9.22 -15.08 -8.36
C ALA A 103 8.31 -15.73 -9.41
N GLU A 104 8.01 -17.02 -9.25
CA GLU A 104 7.14 -17.77 -10.16
C GLU A 104 5.73 -17.16 -10.21
N PHE A 105 5.23 -16.72 -9.05
CA PHE A 105 3.91 -16.09 -8.94
C PHE A 105 3.84 -14.73 -9.66
N LEU A 106 4.87 -13.90 -9.55
CA LEU A 106 4.92 -12.61 -10.25
C LEU A 106 5.13 -12.75 -11.76
N ASP A 107 5.77 -13.84 -12.20
CA ASP A 107 6.02 -14.12 -13.62
C ASP A 107 4.76 -14.53 -14.39
N ASP A 108 3.77 -15.14 -13.73
CA ASP A 108 2.42 -15.31 -14.27
C ASP A 108 1.58 -14.05 -14.01
N PRO A 109 1.23 -13.22 -15.02
CA PRO A 109 0.47 -12.00 -14.80
C PRO A 109 -0.98 -12.23 -14.33
N ASN A 110 -1.51 -13.45 -14.42
CA ASN A 110 -2.88 -13.78 -14.00
C ASN A 110 -2.95 -14.34 -12.58
N ALA A 111 -1.85 -14.81 -12.00
CA ALA A 111 -1.83 -15.42 -10.67
C ALA A 111 -2.33 -14.42 -9.61
N GLY A 112 -3.34 -14.81 -8.82
CA GLY A 112 -3.96 -13.96 -7.79
C GLY A 112 -4.84 -12.82 -8.32
N LEU A 113 -4.96 -12.62 -9.64
CA LEU A 113 -5.65 -11.47 -10.21
C LEU A 113 -7.16 -11.53 -9.96
N GLU A 114 -7.77 -12.71 -10.09
CA GLU A 114 -9.19 -12.93 -9.81
C GLU A 114 -9.52 -12.59 -8.36
N GLN A 115 -8.73 -13.10 -7.42
CA GLN A 115 -8.94 -12.90 -5.99
C GLN A 115 -8.78 -11.43 -5.58
N VAL A 116 -7.77 -10.74 -6.12
CA VAL A 116 -7.59 -9.30 -5.90
C VAL A 116 -8.77 -8.50 -6.48
N ASN A 117 -9.27 -8.87 -7.67
CA ASN A 117 -10.43 -8.20 -8.26
C ASN A 117 -11.71 -8.44 -7.45
N GLU A 118 -11.95 -9.67 -7.00
CA GLU A 118 -13.08 -9.97 -6.12
C GLU A 118 -13.04 -9.15 -4.83
N ASP A 119 -11.87 -8.98 -4.22
CA ASP A 119 -11.70 -8.17 -3.01
C ASP A 119 -11.98 -6.69 -3.28
N LEU A 120 -11.56 -6.18 -4.45
CA LEU A 120 -11.89 -4.82 -4.89
C LEU A 120 -13.40 -4.64 -5.09
N GLU A 121 -14.09 -5.62 -5.68
CA GLU A 121 -15.54 -5.57 -5.90
C GLU A 121 -16.33 -5.63 -4.58
N LYS A 122 -15.89 -6.46 -3.63
CA LYS A 122 -16.49 -6.55 -2.28
C LYS A 122 -16.29 -5.26 -1.48
N THR A 123 -15.30 -4.45 -1.86
CA THR A 123 -14.93 -3.22 -1.17
C THR A 123 -15.73 -2.02 -1.69
N VAL A 124 -16.85 -1.68 -1.03
CA VAL A 124 -17.68 -0.48 -1.34
C VAL A 124 -17.03 0.84 -0.90
N VAL A 125 -15.71 0.85 -0.74
CA VAL A 125 -14.98 1.89 -0.03
C VAL A 125 -14.42 2.90 -1.04
N ARG A 126 -14.66 4.19 -0.77
CA ARG A 126 -14.17 5.29 -1.64
C ARG A 126 -12.75 5.77 -1.30
N GLY A 127 -12.17 5.28 -0.21
CA GLY A 127 -10.79 5.56 0.19
C GLY A 127 -10.29 4.68 1.33
N VAL A 128 -9.01 4.31 1.28
CA VAL A 128 -8.29 3.55 2.32
C VAL A 128 -7.52 4.50 3.27
N PRO A 129 -7.16 4.08 4.50
CA PRO A 129 -7.52 2.82 5.16
C PRO A 129 -9.00 2.80 5.60
N TYR A 130 -9.59 1.62 5.56
CA TYR A 130 -10.97 1.36 5.98
C TYR A 130 -11.04 0.06 6.77
N TYR A 131 -11.65 0.13 7.95
CA TYR A 131 -11.78 -1.02 8.84
C TYR A 131 -13.25 -1.35 9.08
N VAL A 132 -13.58 -2.65 9.06
CA VAL A 132 -14.87 -3.18 9.49
C VAL A 132 -14.66 -3.96 10.78
N ILE A 133 -15.07 -3.40 11.91
CA ILE A 133 -14.95 -4.05 13.22
C ILE A 133 -16.27 -4.72 13.55
N LYS A 134 -16.21 -6.03 13.86
CA LYS A 134 -17.37 -6.88 14.19
C LYS A 134 -18.52 -6.81 13.15
N GLY A 135 -18.18 -6.64 11.87
CA GLY A 135 -19.15 -6.57 10.76
C GLY A 135 -20.07 -5.34 10.76
N LYS A 136 -19.87 -4.37 11.66
CA LYS A 136 -20.84 -3.27 11.88
C LYS A 136 -20.21 -1.88 11.98
N HIS A 137 -19.02 -1.76 12.54
CA HIS A 137 -18.39 -0.46 12.74
C HIS A 137 -17.43 -0.16 11.60
N LYS A 138 -17.80 0.82 10.78
CA LYS A 138 -16.97 1.36 9.71
C LYS A 138 -16.12 2.48 10.26
N LEU A 139 -14.80 2.33 10.18
CA LEU A 139 -13.89 3.43 10.47
C LEU A 139 -13.26 3.92 9.17
N GLU A 140 -13.55 5.17 8.83
CA GLU A 140 -12.97 5.87 7.70
C GLU A 140 -11.93 6.89 8.18
N TRP A 141 -10.83 7.02 7.42
CA TRP A 141 -9.67 7.85 7.76
C TRP A 141 -10.01 9.31 8.13
N SER A 142 -11.02 9.92 7.49
CA SER A 142 -11.46 11.29 7.81
C SER A 142 -11.89 11.50 9.27
N THR A 143 -12.14 10.41 10.00
CA THR A 143 -12.58 10.41 11.41
C THR A 143 -11.65 9.67 12.37
N ALA A 144 -10.53 9.11 11.89
CA ALA A 144 -9.77 8.06 12.57
C ALA A 144 -9.07 8.49 13.86
N THR A 145 -8.64 9.75 14.01
CA THR A 145 -7.85 10.18 15.18
C THR A 145 -8.64 10.24 16.49
N ARG A 146 -9.98 10.17 16.46
CA ARG A 146 -10.81 10.24 17.69
C ARG A 146 -11.61 8.98 18.03
N ARG A 147 -11.68 7.98 17.15
CA ARG A 147 -12.71 6.92 17.25
C ARG A 147 -12.20 5.50 17.43
N PHE A 148 -10.91 5.23 17.17
CA PHE A 148 -10.31 3.90 17.39
C PHE A 148 -10.47 3.37 18.83
N PRO A 149 -10.24 4.19 19.89
CA PRO A 149 -10.38 3.72 21.28
C PRO A 149 -11.82 3.40 21.69
N ALA A 150 -12.83 3.87 20.94
CA ALA A 150 -14.25 3.72 21.30
C ALA A 150 -14.90 2.45 20.70
N CYS A 151 -14.14 1.63 19.98
CA CYS A 151 -14.62 0.39 19.35
C CYS A 151 -14.31 -0.88 20.17
N PHE A 152 -13.68 -0.75 21.34
CA PHE A 152 -13.35 -1.83 22.27
C PHE A 152 -14.13 -1.69 23.57
#